data_AF-A0A292E951-F1
#
_entry.id   AF-A0A292E951-F1
#
_cell.length_a   1.000
_cell.length_b   1.000
_cell.length_c   1.000
_cell.angle_alpha   90.00
_cell.angle_beta   90.00
_cell.angle_gamma   90.00
#
_symmetry.space_group_name_H-M   'P 1'
#
loop_
_entity.id
_entity.type
_entity.pdbx_description
1 polymer ?
#
loop_
_entity_poly.entity_id
_entity_poly.type
_entity_poly.pdbx_seq_one_letter_code
_entity_poly.pdbx_strand_id
1 'polypeptide(L)'
;MRLALIIVSITFYAFTVEAHDAHSGWNYDLYCCNGDGHTGDCQEIPSSSVRIVPGGYQLTLAPGDHRLITRSHIFKFPQSTTRRSQDSEYHLCLFPDENTPRCFYAPDMSF
;
A
#
# COMPACT_ATOMS: atom_id res chain seq x y z
N MET A 1 -31.52 -53.63 -5.04
CA MET A 1 -30.31 -52.79 -4.99
C MET A 1 -30.65 -51.44 -5.62
N ARG A 2 -30.81 -50.37 -4.84
CA ARG A 2 -31.05 -49.02 -5.35
C ARG A 2 -29.84 -48.17 -4.93
N LEU A 3 -28.97 -47.85 -5.89
CA LEU A 3 -27.82 -46.98 -5.68
C LEU A 3 -28.34 -45.54 -5.61
N ALA A 4 -28.21 -44.89 -4.46
CA ALA A 4 -28.50 -43.46 -4.31
C ALA A 4 -27.23 -42.67 -4.69
N LEU A 5 -27.30 -41.89 -5.76
CA LEU A 5 -26.27 -40.95 -6.16
C LEU A 5 -26.32 -39.74 -5.23
N ILE A 6 -25.33 -39.62 -4.35
CA ILE A 6 -25.13 -38.43 -3.52
C ILE A 6 -24.36 -37.41 -4.35
N ILE A 7 -25.05 -36.38 -4.82
CA ILE A 7 -24.43 -35.21 -5.47
C ILE A 7 -23.89 -34.32 -4.35
N VAL A 8 -22.57 -34.31 -4.17
CA VAL A 8 -21.89 -33.38 -3.26
C VAL A 8 -21.78 -32.04 -3.98
N SER A 9 -22.63 -31.09 -3.61
CA SER A 9 -22.55 -29.71 -4.08
C SER A 9 -21.36 -29.01 -3.42
N ILE A 10 -20.29 -28.79 -4.18
CA ILE A 10 -19.14 -27.99 -3.74
C ILE A 10 -19.52 -26.52 -3.89
N THR A 11 -19.90 -25.88 -2.78
CA THR A 11 -20.09 -24.43 -2.71
C THR A 11 -18.72 -23.75 -2.67
N PHE A 12 -18.34 -23.09 -3.77
CA PHE A 12 -17.19 -22.20 -3.81
C PHE A 12 -17.51 -20.95 -2.98
N TYR A 13 -16.98 -20.87 -1.77
CA TYR A 13 -16.91 -19.61 -1.02
C TYR A 13 -15.89 -18.70 -1.72
N ALA A 14 -16.38 -17.69 -2.43
CA ALA A 14 -15.53 -16.59 -2.87
C ALA A 14 -15.16 -15.77 -1.62
N PHE A 15 -13.96 -15.97 -1.10
CA PHE A 15 -13.40 -15.07 -0.11
C PHE A 15 -13.12 -13.74 -0.82
N THR A 16 -13.89 -12.71 -0.50
CA THR A 16 -13.51 -11.34 -0.84
C THR A 16 -12.26 -11.04 -0.02
N VAL A 17 -11.10 -10.98 -0.69
CA VAL A 17 -9.92 -10.38 -0.07
C VAL A 17 -10.24 -8.88 -0.05
N GLU A 18 -10.59 -8.37 1.12
CA GLU A 18 -10.81 -6.94 1.30
C GLU A 18 -9.45 -6.28 1.12
N ALA A 19 -9.24 -5.61 -0.02
CA ALA A 19 -8.22 -4.58 -0.07
C ALA A 19 -8.56 -3.62 1.08
N HIS A 20 -7.57 -3.25 1.88
CA HIS A 20 -7.82 -2.51 3.11
C HIS A 20 -7.64 -1.01 2.89
N ASP A 21 -8.45 -0.25 3.63
CA ASP A 21 -8.55 1.19 3.49
C ASP A 21 -7.30 1.93 4.01
N ALA A 22 -6.85 2.95 3.29
CA ALA A 22 -6.13 4.08 3.84
C ALA A 22 -6.99 4.77 4.91
N HIS A 23 -6.39 5.61 5.78
CA HIS A 23 -7.14 6.29 6.87
C HIS A 23 -8.40 7.04 6.39
N SER A 24 -8.39 7.44 5.13
CA SER A 24 -9.42 8.15 4.38
C SER A 24 -10.49 7.27 3.70
N GLY A 25 -10.39 5.93 3.78
CA GLY A 25 -11.44 5.01 3.29
C GLY A 25 -11.29 4.54 1.84
N TRP A 26 -10.09 4.59 1.24
CA TRP A 26 -9.83 4.05 -0.11
C TRP A 26 -8.79 2.93 -0.10
N ASN A 27 -8.88 2.04 -1.08
CA ASN A 27 -8.09 0.82 -1.08
C ASN A 27 -6.82 0.92 -1.91
N TYR A 28 -5.70 0.54 -1.31
CA TYR A 28 -4.44 0.36 -2.03
C TYR A 28 -4.55 -0.77 -3.05
N ASP A 29 -3.72 -0.70 -4.10
CA ASP A 29 -3.57 -1.80 -5.05
C ASP A 29 -3.15 -3.08 -4.32
N LEU A 30 -3.81 -4.21 -4.64
CA LEU A 30 -3.58 -5.52 -4.00
C LEU A 30 -2.12 -5.98 -4.02
N TYR A 31 -1.37 -5.62 -5.08
CA TYR A 31 0.06 -5.93 -5.16
C TYR A 31 0.90 -5.13 -4.15
N CYS A 32 0.46 -3.93 -3.80
CA CYS A 32 1.22 -3.02 -2.94
C CYS A 32 1.06 -3.33 -1.47
N CYS A 33 -0.15 -3.70 -1.05
CA CYS A 33 -0.48 -3.79 0.36
C CYS A 33 -0.71 -5.22 0.84
N ASN A 34 -0.09 -5.56 1.96
CA ASN A 34 -0.47 -6.69 2.79
C ASN A 34 -1.08 -6.17 4.10
N GLY A 35 -2.15 -6.80 4.59
CA GLY A 35 -2.78 -6.45 5.86
C GLY A 35 -3.56 -5.12 5.82
N ASP A 36 -4.00 -4.64 6.99
CA ASP A 36 -4.95 -3.52 7.09
C ASP A 36 -4.32 -2.16 7.48
N GLY A 37 -5.13 -1.10 7.62
CA GLY A 37 -4.64 0.22 8.05
C GLY A 37 -3.96 0.25 9.43
N HIS A 38 -4.06 -0.82 10.23
CA HIS A 38 -3.45 -0.93 11.57
C HIS A 38 -2.26 -1.87 11.63
N THR A 39 -2.22 -2.90 10.77
CA THR A 39 -1.25 -4.00 10.79
C THR A 39 -0.58 -4.22 9.44
N GLY A 40 -0.99 -3.51 8.40
CA GLY A 40 -0.53 -3.64 7.03
C GLY A 40 0.64 -2.75 6.61
N ASP A 41 1.40 -3.19 5.63
CA ASP A 41 2.68 -2.59 5.23
C ASP A 41 2.57 -1.21 4.55
N CYS A 42 1.37 -0.66 4.41
CA CYS A 42 1.07 0.65 3.85
C CYS A 42 0.69 1.66 4.93
N GLN A 43 1.23 2.87 4.82
CA GLN A 43 0.87 3.98 5.70
C GLN A 43 1.02 5.32 5.00
N GLU A 44 0.19 6.28 5.42
CA GLU A 44 0.45 7.70 5.19
C GLU A 44 1.82 8.09 5.78
N ILE A 45 2.56 8.91 5.05
CA ILE A 45 3.82 9.52 5.48
C ILE A 45 3.71 11.04 5.50
N PRO A 46 4.45 11.75 6.38
CA PRO A 46 4.40 13.20 6.45
C PRO A 46 4.76 13.83 5.10
N SER A 47 3.97 14.79 4.63
CA SER A 47 4.28 15.55 3.41
C SER A 47 5.65 16.23 3.47
N SER A 48 6.10 16.64 4.66
CA SER A 48 7.44 17.20 4.90
C SER A 48 8.59 16.23 4.63
N SER A 49 8.32 14.92 4.62
CA SER A 49 9.31 13.89 4.28
C SER A 49 9.50 13.73 2.76
N VAL A 50 8.63 14.34 1.95
CA VAL A 50 8.62 14.21 0.48
C VAL A 50 9.11 15.48 -0.18
N ARG A 51 10.07 15.34 -1.08
CA ARG A 51 10.52 16.41 -1.97
C ARG A 51 10.32 15.99 -3.43
N ILE A 52 9.61 16.83 -4.18
CA ILE A 52 9.51 16.70 -5.63
C ILE A 52 10.86 17.06 -6.24
N VAL A 53 11.36 16.21 -7.13
CA VAL A 53 12.63 16.38 -7.84
C VAL A 53 12.43 16.15 -9.33
N PRO A 54 13.36 16.60 -10.20
CA PRO A 54 13.28 16.25 -11.62
C PRO A 54 13.16 14.73 -11.81
N GLY A 55 12.07 14.29 -12.45
CA GLY A 55 11.79 12.88 -12.72
C GLY A 55 10.98 12.13 -11.66
N GLY A 56 10.60 12.76 -10.54
CA GLY A 56 9.74 12.14 -9.52
C GLY A 56 9.94 12.71 -8.12
N TYR A 57 10.23 11.82 -7.16
CA TYR A 57 10.21 12.16 -5.73
C TYR A 57 11.44 11.63 -5.01
N GLN A 58 11.88 12.37 -4.00
CA GLN A 58 12.80 11.91 -2.98
C GLN A 58 12.08 11.91 -1.63
N LEU A 59 12.09 10.77 -0.96
CA LEU A 59 11.55 10.60 0.38
C LEU A 59 12.72 10.59 1.35
N THR A 60 12.66 11.40 2.40
CA THR A 60 13.64 11.45 3.50
C THR A 60 12.90 11.17 4.79
N LEU A 61 12.95 9.93 5.25
CA LEU A 61 12.16 9.43 6.37
C LEU A 61 13.02 9.36 7.63
N ALA A 62 12.49 9.85 8.74
CA ALA A 62 13.02 9.66 10.08
C ALA A 62 12.28 8.51 10.81
N PRO A 63 12.85 7.97 11.90
CA PRO A 63 12.16 7.02 12.75
C PRO A 63 10.75 7.50 13.13
N GLY A 64 9.74 6.69 12.85
CA GLY A 64 8.33 7.00 13.14
C GLY A 64 7.54 7.66 12.00
N ASP A 65 8.17 8.23 10.96
CA ASP A 65 7.46 8.79 9.80
C ASP A 65 6.62 7.74 9.05
N HIS A 66 7.06 6.50 9.15
CA HIS A 66 6.28 5.30 8.84
C HIS A 66 6.55 4.31 9.97
N ARG A 67 5.55 3.57 10.44
CA ARG A 67 5.66 2.71 11.64
C ARG A 67 6.78 1.67 11.58
N LEU A 68 7.13 1.22 10.38
CA LEU A 68 8.23 0.26 10.16
C LEU A 68 9.61 0.92 10.11
N ILE A 69 9.70 2.25 9.96
CA ILE A 69 10.96 2.98 9.88
C ILE A 69 11.53 3.16 11.28
N THR A 70 12.67 2.52 11.56
CA THR A 70 13.36 2.57 12.87
C THR A 70 14.65 3.39 12.83
N ARG A 71 15.13 3.74 11.64
CA ARG A 71 16.30 4.60 11.38
C ARG A 71 16.05 5.50 10.18
N SER A 72 16.95 6.43 9.89
CA SER A 72 16.76 7.32 8.73
C SER A 72 16.93 6.60 7.39
N HIS A 73 16.06 6.89 6.43
CA HIS A 73 16.12 6.38 5.06
C HIS A 73 15.98 7.51 4.03
N ILE A 74 16.62 7.33 2.87
CA ILE A 74 16.38 8.13 1.68
C ILE A 74 15.99 7.20 0.55
N PHE A 75 14.79 7.39 0.00
CA PHE A 75 14.30 6.66 -1.17
C PHE A 75 14.05 7.60 -2.33
N LYS A 76 14.12 7.06 -3.54
CA LYS A 76 13.80 7.79 -4.78
C LYS A 76 12.77 7.02 -5.56
N PHE A 77 11.73 7.73 -5.99
CA PHE A 77 10.63 7.17 -6.76
C PHE A 77 10.50 7.92 -8.08
N PRO A 78 10.67 7.24 -9.23
CA PRO A 78 10.31 7.79 -10.52
C PRO A 78 8.82 8.11 -10.61
N GLN A 79 8.46 9.20 -11.29
CA GLN A 79 7.06 9.54 -11.56
C GLN A 79 6.32 8.41 -12.30
N SER A 80 7.01 7.70 -13.19
CA SER A 80 6.43 6.61 -14.00
C SER A 80 5.98 5.39 -13.20
N THR A 81 6.51 5.20 -11.99
CA THR A 81 6.15 4.11 -11.08
C THR A 81 5.41 4.59 -9.84
N THR A 82 5.24 5.91 -9.70
CA THR A 82 4.49 6.51 -8.61
C THR A 82 3.00 6.35 -8.89
N ARG A 83 2.26 5.89 -7.88
CA ARG A 83 0.83 5.65 -7.97
C ARG A 83 0.05 6.89 -7.55
N ARG A 84 -1.19 7.00 -8.00
CA ARG A 84 -2.07 8.11 -7.63
C ARG A 84 -2.74 7.83 -6.29
N SER A 85 -2.53 8.71 -5.33
CA SER A 85 -3.27 8.74 -4.08
C SER A 85 -4.70 9.22 -4.31
N GLN A 86 -5.67 8.67 -3.56
CA GLN A 86 -7.09 9.02 -3.69
C GLN A 86 -7.59 9.99 -2.61
N ASP A 87 -6.73 10.37 -1.66
CA ASP A 87 -7.08 11.21 -0.51
C ASP A 87 -6.20 12.46 -0.35
N SER A 88 -5.47 12.83 -1.41
CA SER A 88 -4.55 13.96 -1.40
C SER A 88 -3.36 13.85 -0.44
N GLU A 89 -3.14 12.69 0.17
CA GLU A 89 -1.99 12.43 1.04
C GLU A 89 -0.93 11.55 0.36
N TYR A 90 0.28 11.54 0.93
CA TYR A 90 1.36 10.67 0.50
C TYR A 90 1.33 9.36 1.28
N HIS A 91 1.45 8.23 0.59
CA HIS A 91 1.47 6.92 1.24
C HIS A 91 2.65 6.09 0.75
N LEU A 92 3.26 5.35 1.67
CA LEU A 92 4.39 4.48 1.40
C LEU A 92 4.07 3.06 1.86
N CYS A 93 4.45 2.08 1.04
CA CYS A 93 4.36 0.67 1.39
C CYS A 93 5.78 0.11 1.56
N LEU A 94 6.09 -0.49 2.71
CA LEU A 94 7.40 -1.08 3.01
C LEU A 94 7.28 -2.58 3.24
N PHE A 95 7.87 -3.38 2.36
CA PHE A 95 7.85 -4.84 2.49
C PHE A 95 9.09 -5.48 1.87
N PRO A 96 9.73 -6.47 2.53
CA PRO A 96 9.31 -7.08 3.80
C PRO A 96 9.72 -6.30 5.04
N ASP A 97 10.54 -5.26 4.89
CA ASP A 97 11.12 -4.48 5.98
C ASP A 97 11.35 -3.02 5.58
N GLU A 98 11.89 -2.24 6.52
CA GLU A 98 12.14 -0.80 6.40
C GLU A 98 13.05 -0.40 5.22
N ASN A 99 13.80 -1.33 4.61
CA ASN A 99 14.73 -1.06 3.52
C ASN A 99 14.12 -1.21 2.13
N THR A 100 12.94 -1.80 2.04
CA THR A 100 12.39 -2.27 0.78
C THR A 100 11.07 -1.56 0.50
N PRO A 101 11.13 -0.37 -0.14
CA PRO A 101 9.93 0.36 -0.49
C PRO A 101 9.30 -0.31 -1.72
N ARG A 102 8.07 -0.78 -1.55
CA ARG A 102 7.35 -1.55 -2.58
C ARG A 102 6.53 -0.65 -3.50
N CYS A 103 5.76 0.27 -2.91
CA CYS A 103 4.91 1.20 -3.64
C CYS A 103 4.93 2.57 -2.96
N PHE A 104 4.73 3.61 -3.75
CA PHE A 104 4.57 4.99 -3.28
C PHE A 104 3.39 5.61 -4.00
N TYR A 105 2.50 6.22 -3.23
CA TYR A 105 1.33 6.96 -3.71
C TYR A 105 1.54 8.44 -3.44
N ALA A 106 1.36 9.25 -4.47
CA ALA A 106 1.44 10.71 -4.38
C ALA A 106 0.07 11.32 -4.71
N PRO A 107 -0.28 12.45 -4.10
CA PRO A 107 -1.47 13.21 -4.48
C PRO A 107 -1.35 13.68 -5.93
N ASP A 108 -2.50 14.03 -6.52
CA ASP A 108 -2.50 14.76 -7.78
C ASP A 108 -1.75 16.07 -7.58
N MET A 109 -0.55 16.13 -8.15
CA MET A 109 0.09 17.40 -8.40
C MET A 109 -0.70 17.99 -9.56
N SER A 110 -1.58 18.94 -9.28
CA SER A 110 -2.17 19.79 -10.32
C SER A 110 -1.03 20.34 -11.17
N PHE A 111 -0.85 19.75 -12.36
CA PHE A 111 0.21 20.08 -13.32
C PHE A 111 0.17 21.55 -13.73
#